data_AF-A0A832YIY7-F1
#
_entry.id   AF-A0A832YIY7-F1
#
_cell.length_a   1.000
_cell.length_b   1.000
_cell.length_c   1.000
_cell.angle_alpha   90.00
_cell.angle_beta   90.00
_cell.angle_gamma   90.00
#
_symmetry.space_group_name_H-M   'P 1'
#
loop_
_entity.id
_entity.type
_entity.pdbx_description
1 polymer ?
#
loop_
_entity_poly.entity_id
_entity_poly.type
_entity_poly.pdbx_seq_one_letter_code
_entity_poly.pdbx_strand_id
1 'polypeptide(L)'
;CQWTNLIVKNNKTPFTNKLQLNQKIPIPIANGEGRYYVDSQLMHDLKKHNQIVFAYEDYVNGSVEQIAGICNEDGNVVGMMPHPERAAEKLINPLDNKPSSLIFESLIHTLGVKN
;
A
#
# COMPACT_ATOMS: atom_id res chain seq x y z
N CYS A 1 -1.56 -2.30 -18.62
CA CYS A 1 -0.80 -1.71 -17.50
C CYS A 1 -1.17 -0.23 -17.44
N GLN A 2 -1.75 0.22 -16.34
CA GLN A 2 -2.17 1.61 -16.15
C GLN A 2 -1.54 2.14 -14.86
N TRP A 3 -1.41 3.46 -14.76
CA TRP A 3 -1.00 4.12 -13.53
C TRP A 3 -2.22 4.55 -12.74
N THR A 4 -2.15 4.39 -11.43
CA THR A 4 -3.16 4.89 -10.48
C THR A 4 -2.44 5.40 -9.23
N ASN A 5 -3.19 5.98 -8.29
CA ASN A 5 -2.68 6.38 -7.00
C ASN A 5 -3.15 5.41 -5.91
N LEU A 6 -2.25 5.04 -5.01
CA LEU A 6 -2.61 4.53 -3.69
C LEU A 6 -2.75 5.67 -2.71
N ILE A 7 -3.67 5.49 -1.78
CA ILE A 7 -3.89 6.33 -0.62
C ILE A 7 -3.44 5.54 0.61
N VAL A 8 -2.52 6.12 1.37
CA VAL A 8 -2.06 5.55 2.65
C VAL A 8 -3.17 5.66 3.69
N LYS A 9 -3.66 4.50 4.15
CA LYS A 9 -4.74 4.41 5.15
C LYS A 9 -4.23 4.08 6.56
N ASN A 10 -3.12 3.37 6.65
CA ASN A 10 -2.41 3.14 7.90
C ASN A 10 -0.92 3.42 7.72
N ASN A 11 -0.38 4.41 8.43
CA ASN A 11 1.04 4.76 8.42
C ASN A 11 1.83 4.24 9.63
N LYS A 12 1.24 3.34 10.43
CA LYS A 12 1.85 2.81 11.65
C LYS A 12 2.57 1.46 11.47
N THR A 13 2.59 0.91 10.26
CA THR A 13 3.32 -0.34 9.96
C THR A 13 4.82 -0.08 9.76
N PRO A 14 5.68 -1.10 9.91
CA PRO A 14 7.08 -1.04 9.50
C PRO A 14 7.28 -0.59 8.05
N PHE A 15 6.30 -0.82 7.17
CA PHE A 15 6.37 -0.53 5.74
C PHE A 15 5.89 0.88 5.38
N THR A 16 5.34 1.62 6.34
CA THR A 16 4.64 2.89 6.05
C THR A 16 5.01 4.04 6.99
N ASN A 17 5.93 3.84 7.93
CA ASN A 17 6.25 4.81 8.98
C ASN A 17 6.92 6.11 8.48
N LYS A 18 7.41 6.16 7.24
CA LYS A 18 7.89 7.39 6.59
C LYS A 18 6.83 8.07 5.71
N LEU A 19 5.66 7.46 5.56
CA LEU A 19 4.55 7.99 4.78
C LEU A 19 3.56 8.76 5.67
N GLN A 20 2.88 9.74 5.07
CA GLN A 20 1.81 10.48 5.74
C GLN A 20 0.45 9.80 5.50
N LEU A 21 -0.46 9.90 6.46
CA LEU A 21 -1.85 9.48 6.23
C LEU A 21 -2.45 10.28 5.07
N ASN A 22 -3.23 9.58 4.23
CA ASN A 22 -3.81 10.09 2.98
C ASN A 22 -2.80 10.54 1.92
N GLN A 23 -1.50 10.28 2.09
CA GLN A 23 -0.52 10.52 1.04
C GLN A 23 -0.85 9.71 -0.20
N LYS A 24 -0.70 10.34 -1.37
CA LYS A 24 -0.83 9.69 -2.68
C LYS A 24 0.50 9.06 -3.08
N ILE A 25 0.44 7.83 -3.58
CA ILE A 25 1.59 7.09 -4.10
C ILE A 25 1.27 6.65 -5.53
N PRO A 26 1.89 7.26 -6.56
CA PRO A 26 1.74 6.81 -7.94
C PRO A 26 2.34 5.41 -8.10
N ILE A 27 1.55 4.47 -8.62
CA ILE A 27 1.99 3.08 -8.77
C ILE A 27 1.43 2.44 -10.05
N PRO A 28 2.21 1.58 -10.73
CA PRO A 28 1.68 0.81 -11.85
C PRO A 28 0.83 -0.37 -11.33
N ILE A 29 -0.27 -0.63 -12.02
CA ILE A 29 -1.12 -1.81 -11.83
C ILE A 29 -1.13 -2.68 -13.09
N ALA A 30 -1.00 -3.99 -12.89
CA ALA A 30 -0.89 -4.98 -13.97
C ALA A 30 -1.65 -6.26 -13.59
N ASN A 31 -2.94 -6.13 -13.26
CA ASN A 31 -3.68 -7.20 -12.59
C ASN A 31 -4.83 -7.69 -13.49
N GLY A 32 -4.96 -9.01 -13.66
CA GLY A 32 -6.15 -9.66 -14.25
C GLY A 32 -7.16 -10.14 -13.20
N GLU A 33 -6.69 -10.50 -12.00
CA GLU A 33 -7.48 -11.10 -10.90
C GLU A 33 -7.19 -10.46 -9.53
N GLY A 34 -7.08 -9.12 -9.47
CA GLY A 34 -6.64 -8.40 -8.26
C GLY A 34 -7.74 -8.00 -7.26
N ARG A 35 -8.97 -8.47 -7.44
CA ARG A 35 -10.14 -8.00 -6.67
C ARG A 35 -10.10 -8.53 -5.23
N TYR A 36 -9.94 -7.63 -4.25
CA TYR A 36 -10.05 -7.98 -2.84
C TYR A 36 -11.52 -8.03 -2.39
N TYR A 37 -11.92 -9.10 -1.71
CA TYR A 37 -13.27 -9.29 -1.19
C TYR A 37 -13.23 -9.94 0.18
N VAL A 38 -14.06 -9.44 1.09
CA VAL A 38 -14.30 -10.01 2.42
C VAL A 38 -15.77 -9.80 2.78
N ASP A 39 -16.27 -10.59 3.73
CA ASP A 39 -17.60 -10.37 4.29
C ASP A 39 -17.66 -9.14 5.22
N SER A 40 -18.88 -8.79 5.65
CA SER A 40 -19.12 -7.61 6.50
C SER A 40 -18.49 -7.72 7.90
N GLN A 41 -18.37 -8.94 8.44
CA GLN A 41 -17.80 -9.16 9.77
C GLN A 41 -16.30 -8.92 9.73
N LEU A 42 -15.60 -9.57 8.79
CA LEU A 42 -14.17 -9.39 8.59
C LEU A 42 -13.85 -7.95 8.18
N MET A 43 -14.69 -7.29 7.36
CA MET A 43 -14.52 -5.86 7.07
C MET A 43 -14.58 -4.98 8.33
N HIS A 44 -15.53 -5.25 9.22
CA HIS A 44 -15.61 -4.53 10.50
C HIS A 44 -14.35 -4.73 11.34
N ASP A 45 -13.86 -5.96 11.43
CA ASP A 45 -12.68 -6.29 12.21
C ASP A 45 -11.41 -5.65 11.62
N LEU A 46 -11.23 -5.68 10.29
CA LEU A 46 -10.12 -5.01 9.61
C LEU A 46 -10.09 -3.50 9.90
N LYS A 47 -11.25 -2.84 9.92
CA LYS A 47 -11.34 -1.41 10.26
C LYS A 47 -11.05 -1.15 11.73
N LYS A 48 -11.64 -1.96 12.62
CA LYS A 48 -11.48 -1.85 14.06
C LYS A 48 -10.01 -1.96 14.48
N HIS A 49 -9.26 -2.88 13.86
CA HIS A 49 -7.85 -3.10 14.15
C HIS A 49 -6.91 -2.28 13.24
N ASN A 50 -7.42 -1.34 12.45
CA ASN A 50 -6.63 -0.47 11.57
C ASN A 50 -5.74 -1.26 10.58
N GLN A 51 -6.23 -2.39 10.07
CA GLN A 51 -5.48 -3.31 9.22
C GLN A 51 -5.50 -2.96 7.73
N ILE A 52 -6.25 -1.92 7.32
CA ILE A 52 -6.26 -1.44 5.94
C ILE A 52 -5.07 -0.49 5.74
N VAL A 53 -4.08 -0.92 4.95
CA VAL A 53 -2.82 -0.19 4.77
C VAL A 53 -2.88 0.75 3.57
N PHE A 54 -3.39 0.26 2.44
CA PHE A 54 -3.53 1.02 1.20
C PHE A 54 -4.92 0.83 0.60
N ALA A 55 -5.43 1.91 0.01
CA ALA A 55 -6.60 1.88 -0.86
C ALA A 55 -6.26 2.53 -2.20
N TYR A 56 -6.87 2.10 -3.29
CA TYR A 56 -6.83 2.83 -4.56
C TYR A 56 -7.59 4.14 -4.42
N GLU A 57 -7.09 5.20 -5.07
CA GLU A 57 -7.83 6.46 -5.22
C GLU A 57 -9.07 6.27 -6.08
N ASP A 58 -8.90 5.56 -7.20
CA ASP A 58 -9.93 5.32 -8.20
C ASP A 58 -10.45 3.88 -8.17
N TYR A 59 -11.58 3.67 -8.83
CA TYR A 59 -12.12 2.33 -9.07
C TYR A 59 -11.23 1.56 -10.06
N VAL A 60 -10.47 0.59 -9.54
CA VAL A 60 -9.48 -0.17 -10.33
C VAL A 60 -9.97 -1.57 -10.72
N ASN A 61 -10.41 -2.38 -9.76
CA ASN A 61 -10.63 -3.82 -9.95
C ASN A 61 -11.85 -4.37 -9.18
N GLY A 62 -12.69 -3.48 -8.64
CA GLY A 62 -13.85 -3.89 -7.84
C GLY A 62 -13.53 -4.41 -6.44
N SER A 63 -12.31 -4.16 -5.92
CA SER A 63 -12.00 -4.41 -4.51
C SER A 63 -13.01 -3.70 -3.61
N VAL A 64 -13.48 -4.41 -2.57
CA VAL A 64 -14.34 -3.81 -1.55
C VAL A 64 -13.61 -2.62 -0.90
N GLU A 65 -14.31 -1.49 -0.80
CA GLU A 65 -13.76 -0.21 -0.31
C GLU A 65 -12.43 0.23 -0.98
N GLN A 66 -12.21 -0.20 -2.23
CA GLN A 66 -10.99 0.09 -2.99
C GLN A 66 -9.71 -0.44 -2.30
N ILE A 67 -9.81 -1.44 -1.42
CA ILE A 67 -8.65 -1.97 -0.70
C ILE A 67 -7.59 -2.49 -1.69
N ALA A 68 -6.36 -2.01 -1.50
CA ALA A 68 -5.19 -2.37 -2.29
C ALA A 68 -4.13 -3.14 -1.46
N GLY A 69 -4.18 -3.03 -0.13
CA GLY A 69 -3.33 -3.81 0.76
C GLY A 69 -3.78 -3.74 2.22
N ILE A 70 -3.50 -4.82 2.95
CA ILE A 70 -3.84 -5.02 4.36
C ILE A 70 -2.63 -5.52 5.16
N CYS A 71 -2.70 -5.48 6.48
CA CYS A 71 -1.74 -6.13 7.36
C CYS A 71 -2.38 -7.15 8.30
N ASN A 72 -1.56 -8.04 8.89
CA ASN A 72 -1.98 -8.86 10.01
C ASN A 72 -2.27 -8.02 11.27
N GLU A 73 -2.78 -8.65 12.33
CA GLU A 73 -3.17 -7.97 13.58
C GLU A 73 -1.98 -7.27 14.26
N ASP A 74 -0.80 -7.88 14.23
CA ASP A 74 0.44 -7.29 14.77
C ASP A 74 1.02 -6.17 13.87
N GLY A 75 0.51 -6.02 12.65
CA GLY A 75 0.94 -4.99 11.69
C GLY A 75 2.33 -5.20 11.07
N ASN A 76 2.98 -6.34 11.31
CA ASN A 76 4.34 -6.66 10.86
C ASN A 76 4.39 -7.46 9.54
N VAL A 77 3.25 -7.91 9.02
CA VAL A 77 3.12 -8.53 7.69
C VAL A 77 2.12 -7.73 6.87
N VAL A 78 2.54 -7.20 5.72
CA VAL A 78 1.68 -6.45 4.78
C VAL A 78 1.54 -7.23 3.47
N GLY A 79 0.30 -7.52 3.09
CA GLY A 79 -0.05 -8.05 1.78
C GLY A 79 -0.64 -6.94 0.92
N MET A 80 -0.14 -6.77 -0.31
CA MET A 80 -0.65 -5.78 -1.25
C MET A 80 -0.62 -6.29 -2.69
N MET A 81 -1.56 -5.81 -3.50
CA MET A 81 -1.64 -6.13 -4.93
C MET A 81 -0.78 -5.24 -5.85
N PRO A 82 -0.60 -3.94 -5.60
CA PRO A 82 0.27 -3.09 -6.41
C PRO A 82 1.75 -3.49 -6.28
N HIS A 83 2.55 -3.07 -7.26
CA HIS A 83 3.97 -3.42 -7.37
C HIS A 83 4.88 -2.22 -7.03
N PRO A 84 5.12 -1.90 -5.74
CA PRO A 84 5.94 -0.74 -5.35
C PRO A 84 7.39 -0.88 -5.81
N GLU A 85 7.89 -2.10 -5.98
CA GLU A 85 9.22 -2.39 -6.52
C GLU A 85 9.41 -1.86 -7.94
N ARG A 86 8.32 -1.77 -8.72
CA ARG A 86 8.34 -1.23 -10.10
C ARG A 86 8.26 0.29 -10.15
N ALA A 87 8.15 0.95 -9.00
CA ALA A 87 8.00 2.40 -8.88
C ALA A 87 9.03 3.04 -7.94
N ALA A 88 9.88 2.26 -7.27
CA ALA A 88 10.79 2.76 -6.25
C ALA A 88 12.05 3.45 -6.80
N GLU A 89 12.42 3.20 -8.05
CA GLU A 89 13.60 3.81 -8.68
C GLU A 89 13.22 4.81 -9.78
N LYS A 90 13.98 5.90 -9.85
CA LYS A 90 13.79 6.95 -10.86
C LYS A 90 13.92 6.45 -12.30
N LEU A 91 14.76 5.43 -12.53
CA LEU A 91 14.99 4.88 -13.87
C LEU A 91 13.78 4.13 -14.43
N ILE A 92 12.92 3.60 -13.56
CA ILE A 92 11.76 2.77 -13.94
C ILE A 92 10.41 3.43 -13.65
N ASN A 93 10.42 4.52 -12.87
CA ASN A 93 9.23 5.32 -12.58
C ASN A 93 9.22 6.60 -13.45
N PRO A 94 8.31 6.71 -14.43
CA PRO A 94 8.19 7.88 -15.30
C PRO A 94 7.56 9.10 -14.62
N LEU A 95 7.06 8.97 -13.39
CA LEU A 95 6.42 10.03 -12.62
C LEU A 95 7.35 10.51 -11.48
N ASP A 96 7.13 10.03 -10.26
CA ASP A 96 7.93 10.31 -9.08
C ASP A 96 8.13 9.03 -8.28
N ASN A 97 9.39 8.64 -8.06
CA ASN A 97 9.74 7.41 -7.37
C ASN A 97 9.78 7.57 -5.85
N LYS A 98 9.88 8.81 -5.34
CA LYS A 98 10.09 9.05 -3.90
C LYS A 98 8.95 8.49 -3.04
N PRO A 99 7.66 8.68 -3.37
CA PRO A 99 6.57 8.11 -2.57
C PRO A 99 6.64 6.58 -2.46
N SER A 100 7.00 5.89 -3.54
CA SER A 100 7.12 4.43 -3.57
C SER A 100 8.40 3.94 -2.87
N SER A 101 9.51 4.67 -3.00
CA SER A 101 10.76 4.32 -2.30
C SER A 101 10.62 4.41 -0.79
N LEU A 102 9.77 5.32 -0.28
CA LEU A 102 9.49 5.47 1.15
C LEU A 102 8.91 4.19 1.79
N ILE A 103 8.30 3.28 1.03
CA ILE A 103 7.84 1.99 1.55
C ILE A 103 9.04 1.14 2.02
N PHE A 104 10.08 1.08 1.19
CA PHE A 104 11.31 0.35 1.51
C PHE A 104 12.18 1.09 2.53
N GLU A 105 12.27 2.42 2.44
CA GLU A 105 12.96 3.24 3.44
C GLU A 105 12.32 3.12 4.83
N SER A 106 10.98 2.95 4.91
CA SER A 106 10.29 2.68 6.17
C SER A 106 10.75 1.37 6.80
N LEU A 107 10.90 0.32 6.00
CA LEU A 107 11.36 -1.00 6.46
C LEU A 107 12.81 -0.93 6.97
N ILE A 108 13.70 -0.31 6.20
CA ILE A 108 15.11 -0.09 6.58
C ILE A 108 15.19 0.68 7.90
N HIS A 109 14.37 1.73 8.05
CA HIS A 109 14.29 2.51 9.27
C HIS A 109 13.81 1.68 10.47
N THR A 110 12.80 0.83 10.32
CA THR A 110 12.33 -0.06 11.39
C THR A 110 13.39 -1.10 11.80
N LEU A 111 14.15 -1.61 10.84
CA LEU A 111 15.23 -2.57 11.12
C LEU A 111 16.46 -1.92 11.79
N GLY A 112 16.49 -0.60 11.92
CA GLY A 112 17.61 0.12 12.55
C GLY A 112 18.90 0.09 11.73
N VAL A 113 18.82 -0.24 10.45
CA VAL A 113 19.97 -0.24 9.54
C VAL A 113 20.35 1.21 9.26
N LYS A 114 21.57 1.61 9.65
CA LYS A 114 22.13 2.91 9.30
C LYS A 114 22.75 2.81 7.91
N ASN A 115 22.27 3.62 6.98
CA ASN A 115 22.93 3.85 5.68
C ASN A 115 24.15 4.75 5.86
#